data_AF-A0A6N0NUZ5-F1
#
_entry.id   AF-A0A6N0NUZ5-F1
#
_cell.length_a   1.000
_cell.length_b   1.000
_cell.length_c   1.000
_cell.angle_alpha   90.00
_cell.angle_beta   90.00
_cell.angle_gamma   90.00
#
_symmetry.space_group_name_H-M   'P 1'
#
loop_
_entity.id
_entity.type
_entity.pdbx_description
1 polymer ?
#
loop_
_entity_poly.entity_id
_entity_poly.type
_entity_poly.pdbx_seq_one_letter_code
_entity_poly.pdbx_strand_id
1 'polypeptide(L)'
;MIQSVPISILLNVVHGFSSLIYFGAVMLFGAVFAPKLSKLSESTLFELMRDVFPSVLSFAEAVGLLTMVFGAGEFIHYMIGYYLEGGMGKVYQVIFGTPWGASIFTGAITGLIGFLVGVKIASTFESMFKAYRSSDPRKADDLKALKVKLRFYSLVGMVFLTATVLLMVIAVSFLPLPQ
;
A
#
# COMPACT_ATOMS: atom_id res chain seq x y z
N MET A 1 -29.05 -6.02 21.49
CA MET A 1 -28.66 -5.71 20.10
C MET A 1 -28.22 -4.26 20.03
N ILE A 2 -26.93 -3.99 20.26
CA ILE A 2 -26.35 -2.69 19.89
C ILE A 2 -26.18 -2.76 18.38
N GLN A 3 -26.82 -1.86 17.64
CA GLN A 3 -26.68 -1.76 16.19
C GLN A 3 -25.20 -1.48 15.85
N SER A 4 -24.47 -2.54 15.51
CA SER A 4 -23.07 -2.56 15.06
C SER A 4 -22.89 -2.08 13.61
N VAL A 5 -24.01 -1.81 12.92
CA VAL A 5 -24.09 -1.43 11.50
C VAL A 5 -23.34 -0.12 11.13
N PRO A 6 -23.27 0.94 11.97
CA PRO A 6 -22.61 2.19 11.55
C PRO A 6 -21.09 2.06 11.42
N ILE A 7 -20.46 1.29 12.30
CA ILE A 7 -19.00 1.22 12.39
C ILE A 7 -18.43 0.33 11.28
N SER A 8 -19.06 -0.81 10.98
CA SER A 8 -18.58 -1.67 9.89
C SER A 8 -18.69 -0.97 8.52
N ILE A 9 -19.77 -0.23 8.28
CA ILE A 9 -19.94 0.57 7.05
C ILE A 9 -18.86 1.65 6.97
N LEU A 10 -18.62 2.40 8.05
CA LEU A 10 -17.58 3.42 8.06
C LEU A 10 -16.20 2.82 7.81
N LEU A 11 -15.88 1.72 8.48
CA LEU A 11 -14.59 1.03 8.35
C LEU A 11 -14.37 0.54 6.92
N ASN A 12 -15.36 -0.16 6.36
CA ASN A 12 -15.28 -0.73 5.02
C ASN A 12 -15.26 0.35 3.93
N VAL A 13 -16.11 1.37 4.03
CA VAL A 13 -16.15 2.46 3.03
C VAL A 13 -14.85 3.26 3.02
N VAL A 14 -14.32 3.64 4.19
CA VAL A 14 -13.08 4.41 4.24
C VAL A 14 -11.89 3.55 3.82
N HIS A 15 -11.83 2.28 4.25
CA HIS A 15 -10.81 1.35 3.81
C HIS A 15 -10.86 1.10 2.29
N GLY A 16 -12.02 0.78 1.75
CA GLY A 16 -12.24 0.52 0.32
C GLY A 16 -11.97 1.74 -0.55
N PHE A 17 -12.43 2.93 -0.14
CA PHE A 17 -12.19 4.16 -0.88
C PHE A 17 -10.71 4.58 -0.87
N SER A 18 -10.07 4.56 0.31
CA SER A 18 -8.64 4.90 0.43
C SER A 18 -7.75 3.89 -0.30
N SER A 19 -8.07 2.59 -0.23
CA SER A 19 -7.31 1.55 -0.94
C SER A 19 -7.39 1.72 -2.44
N LEU A 20 -8.54 2.12 -2.99
CA LEU A 20 -8.71 2.40 -4.41
C LEU A 20 -7.86 3.61 -4.84
N ILE A 21 -7.87 4.70 -4.06
CA ILE A 21 -7.05 5.87 -4.32
C ILE A 21 -5.56 5.51 -4.26
N TYR A 22 -5.15 4.78 -3.22
CA TYR A 22 -3.76 4.35 -3.04
C TYR A 22 -3.32 3.45 -4.21
N PHE A 23 -4.13 2.47 -4.56
CA PHE A 23 -3.88 1.59 -5.70
C PHE A 23 -3.75 2.37 -7.00
N GLY A 24 -4.70 3.25 -7.31
CA GLY A 24 -4.66 4.10 -8.50
C GLY A 24 -3.40 4.96 -8.56
N ALA A 25 -3.03 5.60 -7.45
CA ALA A 25 -1.83 6.44 -7.36
C ALA A 25 -0.54 5.64 -7.58
N VAL A 26 -0.40 4.47 -6.95
CA VAL A 26 0.78 3.61 -7.10
C VAL A 26 0.87 3.05 -8.52
N MET A 27 -0.25 2.65 -9.12
CA MET A 27 -0.27 2.14 -10.50
C MET A 27 0.08 3.24 -11.50
N LEU A 28 -0.48 4.45 -11.36
CA LEU A 28 -0.13 5.59 -12.20
C LEU A 28 1.36 5.92 -12.05
N PHE A 29 1.85 6.00 -10.82
CA PHE A 29 3.25 6.31 -10.57
C PHE A 29 4.18 5.25 -11.14
N GLY A 30 3.97 3.97 -10.83
CA GLY A 30 4.85 2.89 -11.22
C GLY A 30 4.79 2.54 -12.71
N ALA A 31 3.60 2.55 -13.32
CA ALA A 31 3.41 2.14 -14.70
C ALA A 31 3.61 3.30 -15.69
N VAL A 32 3.25 4.53 -15.30
CA VAL A 32 3.26 5.69 -16.22
C VAL A 32 4.42 6.63 -15.93
N PHE A 33 4.58 7.09 -14.67
CA PHE A 33 5.53 8.14 -14.36
C PHE A 33 6.97 7.63 -14.21
N ALA A 34 7.22 6.64 -13.36
CA ALA A 34 8.55 6.12 -13.05
C ALA A 34 9.36 5.71 -14.31
N PRO A 35 8.77 5.01 -15.32
CA PRO A 35 9.49 4.66 -16.54
C PRO A 35 9.83 5.87 -17.43
N LYS A 36 9.09 6.98 -17.30
CA LYS A 36 9.27 8.20 -18.09
C LYS A 36 10.23 9.20 -17.44
N LEU A 37 10.54 9.07 -16.15
CA LEU A 37 11.48 9.96 -15.45
C LEU A 37 12.86 10.00 -16.11
N SER A 38 13.30 8.92 -16.76
CA SER A 38 14.59 8.88 -17.46
C SER A 38 14.62 9.69 -18.77
N LYS A 39 13.45 10.13 -19.27
CA LYS A 39 13.33 10.91 -20.52
C LYS A 39 13.24 12.42 -20.27
N LEU A 40 13.12 12.84 -19.01
CA LEU A 40 13.05 14.25 -18.64
C LEU A 40 14.45 14.86 -18.62
N SER A 41 14.55 16.16 -18.93
CA SER A 41 15.77 16.92 -18.71
C SER A 41 16.10 16.97 -17.21
N GLU A 42 17.37 17.17 -16.88
CA GLU A 42 17.80 17.24 -15.48
C GLU A 42 17.18 18.42 -14.73
N SER A 43 16.99 19.56 -15.41
CA SER A 43 16.32 20.73 -14.82
C SER A 43 14.86 20.45 -14.45
N THR A 44 14.10 19.86 -15.37
CA THR A 44 12.70 19.48 -15.12
C THR A 44 12.61 18.42 -14.03
N LEU A 45 13.52 17.45 -14.02
CA LEU A 45 13.54 16.41 -13.01
C LEU A 45 13.93 16.98 -11.63
N PHE A 46 14.83 17.95 -11.57
CA PHE A 46 15.18 18.68 -10.35
C PHE A 46 13.97 19.43 -9.78
N GLU A 47 13.26 20.20 -10.61
CA GLU A 47 12.05 20.92 -10.21
C GLU A 47 10.97 19.95 -9.70
N LEU A 48 10.75 18.85 -10.42
CA LEU A 48 9.80 17.81 -10.01
C LEU A 48 10.16 17.21 -8.65
N MET A 49 11.45 16.89 -8.42
CA MET A 49 11.97 16.34 -7.16
C MET A 49 11.88 17.32 -5.99
N ARG A 50 12.02 18.62 -6.26
CA ARG A 50 11.99 19.66 -5.24
C ARG A 50 10.57 20.08 -4.86
N ASP A 51 9.72 20.27 -5.86
CA ASP A 51 8.48 21.03 -5.69
C ASP A 51 7.22 20.12 -5.72
N VAL A 52 7.27 18.99 -6.42
CA VAL A 52 6.10 18.12 -6.64
C VAL A 52 6.17 16.82 -5.84
N PHE A 53 7.31 16.14 -5.89
CA PHE A 53 7.46 14.82 -5.29
C PHE A 53 7.22 14.74 -3.78
N PRO A 54 7.67 15.70 -2.95
CA PRO A 54 7.40 15.66 -1.51
C PRO A 54 5.90 15.62 -1.19
N SER A 55 5.10 16.41 -1.92
CA SER A 55 3.65 16.46 -1.77
C SER A 55 2.98 15.15 -2.23
N VAL A 56 3.43 14.59 -3.35
CA VAL A 56 2.92 13.31 -3.87
C VAL A 56 3.25 12.16 -2.92
N LEU A 57 4.47 12.12 -2.39
CA LEU A 57 4.89 11.10 -1.42
C LEU A 57 4.08 11.21 -0.13
N SER A 58 3.95 12.42 0.42
CA SER A 58 3.14 12.65 1.63
C SER A 58 1.68 12.26 1.43
N PHE A 59 1.11 12.54 0.25
CA PHE A 59 -0.24 12.11 -0.11
C PHE A 59 -0.35 10.58 -0.15
N ALA A 60 0.58 9.91 -0.82
CA ALA A 60 0.58 8.45 -0.91
C ALA A 60 0.74 7.79 0.48
N GLU A 61 1.60 8.33 1.34
CA GLU A 61 1.77 7.88 2.72
C GLU A 61 0.50 8.07 3.54
N ALA A 62 -0.14 9.25 3.45
CA ALA A 62 -1.37 9.53 4.18
C ALA A 62 -2.52 8.60 3.76
N VAL A 63 -2.73 8.43 2.45
CA VAL A 63 -3.78 7.53 1.94
C VAL A 63 -3.46 6.07 2.29
N GLY A 64 -2.20 5.65 2.14
CA GLY A 64 -1.78 4.30 2.53
C GLY A 64 -1.97 4.03 4.02
N LEU A 65 -1.69 5.01 4.89
CA LEU A 65 -1.94 4.91 6.32
C LEU A 65 -3.44 4.77 6.62
N LEU A 66 -4.28 5.58 5.99
CA LEU A 66 -5.74 5.46 6.12
C LEU A 66 -6.21 4.05 5.72
N THR A 67 -5.73 3.54 4.58
CA THR A 67 -6.05 2.18 4.15
C THR A 67 -5.67 1.15 5.20
N MET A 68 -4.45 1.21 5.75
CA MET A 68 -4.00 0.26 6.77
C MET A 68 -4.80 0.35 8.07
N VAL A 69 -5.01 1.57 8.60
CA VAL A 69 -5.70 1.77 9.88
C VAL A 69 -7.14 1.29 9.81
N PHE A 70 -7.87 1.66 8.76
CA PHE A 70 -9.27 1.27 8.62
C PHE A 70 -9.43 -0.22 8.28
N GLY A 71 -8.50 -0.81 7.51
CA GLY A 71 -8.49 -2.25 7.25
C GLY A 71 -8.18 -3.07 8.50
N ALA A 72 -7.24 -2.62 9.34
CA ALA A 72 -6.97 -3.24 10.63
C ALA A 72 -8.17 -3.09 11.58
N GLY A 73 -8.81 -1.92 11.60
CA GLY A 73 -10.04 -1.69 12.37
C GLY A 73 -11.17 -2.63 11.95
N GLU A 74 -11.38 -2.82 10.65
CA GLU A 74 -12.35 -3.77 10.10
C GLU A 74 -12.06 -5.21 10.54
N PHE A 75 -10.79 -5.64 10.42
CA PHE A 75 -10.36 -6.96 10.87
C PHE A 75 -10.66 -7.17 12.37
N ILE A 76 -10.27 -6.22 13.23
CA ILE A 76 -10.53 -6.28 14.68
C ILE A 76 -12.03 -6.31 14.97
N HIS A 77 -12.83 -5.50 14.27
CA HIS A 77 -14.27 -5.48 14.41
C HIS A 77 -14.89 -6.86 14.15
N TYR A 78 -14.48 -7.54 13.07
CA TYR A 78 -14.93 -8.91 12.81
C TYR A 78 -14.44 -9.90 13.86
N MET A 79 -13.19 -9.80 14.34
CA MET A 79 -12.68 -10.67 15.40
C MET A 79 -13.49 -10.55 16.69
N ILE A 80 -13.88 -9.33 17.06
CA ILE A 80 -14.77 -9.10 18.21
C ILE A 80 -16.13 -9.74 17.97
N GLY A 81 -16.70 -9.60 16.77
CA GLY A 81 -17.97 -10.24 16.40
C GLY A 81 -17.94 -11.76 16.58
N TYR A 82 -16.94 -12.43 16.00
CA TYR A 82 -16.79 -13.89 16.14
C TYR A 82 -16.52 -14.32 17.59
N TYR A 83 -15.77 -13.52 18.34
CA TYR A 83 -15.54 -13.79 19.76
C TYR A 83 -16.84 -13.71 20.56
N LEU A 84 -17.72 -12.76 20.27
CA LEU A 84 -19.01 -12.64 20.95
C LEU A 84 -19.97 -13.79 20.61
N GLU A 85 -19.87 -14.38 19.41
CA GLU A 85 -20.69 -15.53 19.01
C GLU A 85 -20.31 -16.84 19.67
N GLY A 86 -19.01 -17.11 19.82
CA GLY A 86 -18.53 -18.44 20.21
C GLY A 86 -17.16 -18.46 20.87
N GLY A 87 -16.72 -17.33 21.41
CA GLY A 87 -15.43 -17.15 22.08
C GLY A 87 -14.25 -17.37 21.13
N MET A 88 -13.09 -17.68 21.72
CA MET A 88 -11.86 -17.92 20.95
C MET A 88 -12.00 -19.10 19.98
N GLY A 89 -12.80 -20.12 20.30
CA GLY A 89 -12.99 -21.27 19.41
C GLY A 89 -13.54 -20.87 18.04
N LYS A 90 -14.52 -19.96 18.01
CA LYS A 90 -15.09 -19.41 16.78
C LYS A 90 -14.07 -18.55 16.01
N VAL A 91 -13.31 -17.71 16.71
CA VAL A 91 -12.22 -16.91 16.13
C VAL A 91 -11.20 -17.82 15.43
N TYR A 92 -10.72 -18.87 16.11
CA TYR A 92 -9.78 -19.84 15.53
C TYR A 92 -10.38 -20.55 14.32
N GLN A 93 -11.63 -20.99 14.41
CA GLN A 93 -12.32 -21.63 13.29
C GLN A 93 -12.39 -20.71 12.06
N VAL A 94 -12.69 -19.43 12.25
CA VAL A 94 -12.79 -18.49 11.13
C VAL A 94 -11.41 -18.18 10.54
N ILE A 95 -10.42 -17.84 11.36
CA ILE A 95 -9.07 -17.48 10.88
C ILE A 95 -8.38 -18.65 10.18
N PHE A 96 -8.49 -19.87 10.73
CA PHE A 96 -7.69 -21.01 10.24
C PHE A 96 -8.50 -22.07 9.50
N GLY A 97 -9.83 -22.02 9.57
CA GLY A 97 -10.72 -23.00 8.95
C GLY A 97 -11.48 -22.50 7.73
N THR A 98 -11.28 -21.25 7.29
CA THR A 98 -12.02 -20.67 6.16
C THR A 98 -11.10 -20.13 5.06
N PRO A 99 -11.56 -20.12 3.79
CA PRO A 99 -10.85 -19.45 2.70
C PRO A 99 -10.62 -17.96 2.94
N TRP A 100 -11.52 -17.30 3.69
CA TRP A 100 -11.35 -15.91 4.12
C TRP A 100 -10.07 -15.74 4.93
N GLY A 101 -9.89 -16.55 5.97
CA GLY A 101 -8.72 -16.47 6.85
C GLY A 101 -7.41 -16.75 6.12
N ALA A 102 -7.40 -17.72 5.20
CA ALA A 102 -6.25 -17.98 4.33
C ALA A 102 -5.91 -16.78 3.42
N SER A 103 -6.93 -16.11 2.89
CA SER A 103 -6.78 -14.93 2.03
C SER A 103 -6.25 -13.73 2.83
N ILE A 104 -6.74 -13.51 4.05
CA ILE A 104 -6.25 -12.46 4.96
C ILE A 104 -4.80 -12.71 5.36
N PHE A 105 -4.43 -13.95 5.73
CA PHE A 105 -3.06 -14.27 6.13
C PHE A 105 -2.07 -14.09 4.97
N THR A 106 -2.42 -14.63 3.79
CA THR A 106 -1.60 -14.46 2.58
C THR A 106 -1.51 -12.99 2.17
N GLY A 107 -2.62 -12.27 2.26
CA GLY A 107 -2.70 -10.84 2.02
C GLY A 107 -1.82 -10.04 2.97
N ALA A 108 -1.79 -10.38 4.26
CA ALA A 108 -0.95 -9.73 5.25
C ALA A 108 0.55 -9.94 4.97
N ILE A 109 0.97 -11.15 4.60
CA ILE A 109 2.36 -11.43 4.20
C ILE A 109 2.72 -10.63 2.95
N THR A 110 1.86 -10.66 1.93
CA THR A 110 2.06 -9.95 0.67
C THR A 110 2.12 -8.44 0.89
N GLY A 111 1.25 -7.92 1.74
CA GLY A 111 1.22 -6.51 2.15
C GLY A 111 2.47 -6.09 2.92
N LEU A 112 2.99 -6.94 3.82
CA LEU A 112 4.25 -6.68 4.52
C LEU A 112 5.43 -6.60 3.55
N ILE A 113 5.51 -7.51 2.58
CA ILE A 113 6.53 -7.46 1.53
C ILE A 113 6.38 -6.17 0.71
N GLY A 114 5.15 -5.82 0.32
CA GLY A 114 4.84 -4.57 -0.37
C GLY A 114 5.26 -3.32 0.42
N PHE A 115 5.03 -3.30 1.73
CA PHE A 115 5.48 -2.22 2.62
C PHE A 115 7.01 -2.07 2.62
N LEU A 116 7.74 -3.19 2.71
CA LEU A 116 9.21 -3.16 2.65
C LEU A 116 9.72 -2.63 1.31
N VAL A 117 9.05 -2.97 0.21
CA VAL A 117 9.34 -2.40 -1.12
C VAL A 117 9.08 -0.89 -1.12
N GLY A 118 7.97 -0.44 -0.54
CA GLY A 118 7.65 0.98 -0.35
C GLY A 118 8.74 1.74 0.40
N VAL A 119 9.27 1.18 1.49
CA VAL A 119 10.41 1.76 2.22
C VAL A 119 11.65 1.90 1.33
N LYS A 120 11.94 0.91 0.46
CA LYS A 120 13.05 1.00 -0.50
C LYS A 120 12.82 2.09 -1.56
N ILE A 121 11.59 2.28 -2.03
CA ILE A 121 11.22 3.35 -2.96
C ILE A 121 11.46 4.71 -2.30
N ALA A 122 10.93 4.93 -1.09
CA ALA A 122 11.09 6.17 -0.34
C ALA A 122 12.58 6.50 -0.10
N SER A 123 13.37 5.53 0.36
CA SER A 123 14.82 5.69 0.55
C SER A 123 15.57 6.01 -0.76
N THR A 124 15.16 5.41 -1.88
CA THR A 124 15.72 5.70 -3.20
C THR A 124 15.41 7.14 -3.63
N PHE A 125 14.18 7.60 -3.39
CA PHE A 125 13.76 8.97 -3.64
C PHE A 125 14.56 9.98 -2.81
N GLU A 126 14.70 9.73 -1.51
CA GLU A 126 15.49 10.59 -0.62
C GLU A 126 16.94 10.69 -1.09
N SER A 127 17.52 9.57 -1.54
CA SER A 127 18.88 9.53 -2.09
C SER A 127 18.98 10.34 -3.39
N MET A 128 17.99 10.22 -4.28
CA MET A 128 17.92 11.03 -5.50
C MET A 128 17.81 12.52 -5.18
N PHE A 129 16.95 12.90 -4.23
CA PHE A 129 16.79 14.28 -3.80
C PHE A 129 18.10 14.87 -3.26
N LYS A 130 18.82 14.13 -2.40
CA LYS A 130 20.14 14.54 -1.89
C LYS A 130 21.17 14.68 -3.00
N ALA A 131 21.15 13.79 -4.00
CA ALA A 131 22.05 13.86 -5.14
C ALA A 131 21.79 15.10 -6.02
N TYR A 132 20.51 15.39 -6.31
CA TYR A 132 20.12 16.56 -7.09
C TYR A 132 20.43 17.90 -6.40
N ARG A 133 20.48 17.92 -5.05
CA ARG A 133 20.84 19.12 -4.28
C ARG A 133 22.34 19.41 -4.27
N SER A 134 23.19 18.43 -4.56
CA SER A 134 24.65 18.59 -4.52
C SER A 134 25.24 18.87 -5.90
N SER A 135 26.13 19.85 -6.00
CA SER A 135 26.80 20.27 -7.24
C SER A 135 27.94 19.35 -7.69
N ASP A 136 27.98 18.08 -7.26
CA ASP A 136 29.09 17.16 -7.53
C ASP A 136 28.85 16.31 -8.81
N PRO A 137 29.65 16.49 -9.88
CA PRO A 137 29.51 15.72 -11.12
C PRO A 137 29.77 14.21 -10.98
N ARG A 138 30.43 13.74 -9.92
CA ARG A 138 30.64 12.29 -9.67
C ARG A 138 29.33 11.54 -9.36
N LYS A 139 28.25 12.27 -9.04
CA LYS A 139 26.95 11.70 -8.70
C LYS A 139 26.07 11.40 -9.91
N ALA A 140 26.52 11.68 -11.13
CA ALA A 140 25.77 11.40 -12.35
C ALA A 140 25.54 9.89 -12.57
N ASP A 141 26.58 9.06 -12.36
CA ASP A 141 26.48 7.60 -12.45
C ASP A 141 25.63 7.02 -11.31
N ASP A 142 25.74 7.59 -10.10
CA ASP A 142 24.90 7.23 -8.95
C ASP A 142 23.42 7.54 -9.22
N LEU A 143 23.12 8.68 -9.84
CA LEU A 143 21.76 9.06 -10.23
C LEU A 143 21.16 8.10 -11.26
N LYS A 144 21.96 7.62 -12.22
CA LYS A 144 21.51 6.61 -13.18
C LYS A 144 21.17 5.29 -12.48
N ALA A 145 22.02 4.84 -11.57
CA ALA A 145 21.78 3.63 -10.78
C ALA A 145 20.52 3.77 -9.90
N LEU A 146 20.31 4.92 -9.27
CA LEU A 146 19.12 5.21 -8.47
C LEU A 146 17.83 5.21 -9.31
N LYS A 147 17.84 5.78 -10.51
CA LYS A 147 16.70 5.72 -11.44
C LYS A 147 16.33 4.28 -11.82
N VAL A 148 17.33 3.43 -12.06
CA VAL A 148 17.12 2.00 -12.37
C VAL A 148 16.53 1.27 -11.16
N LYS A 149 17.09 1.46 -9.96
CA LYS A 149 16.55 0.90 -8.71
C LYS A 149 15.11 1.34 -8.47
N LEU A 150 14.83 2.63 -8.64
CA LEU A 150 13.49 3.18 -8.48
C LEU A 150 12.50 2.49 -9.42
N ARG A 151 12.85 2.37 -10.71
CA ARG A 151 12.00 1.68 -11.69
C ARG A 151 11.76 0.21 -11.31
N PHE A 152 12.81 -0.50 -10.89
CA PHE A 152 12.70 -1.89 -10.47
C PHE A 152 11.78 -2.04 -9.26
N TYR A 153 12.02 -1.29 -8.19
CA TYR A 153 11.20 -1.35 -6.98
C TYR A 153 9.75 -0.91 -7.24
N SER A 154 9.52 0.11 -8.06
CA SER A 154 8.17 0.51 -8.45
C SER A 154 7.43 -0.62 -9.18
N LEU A 155 8.10 -1.36 -10.06
CA LEU A 155 7.48 -2.49 -10.77
C LEU A 155 7.17 -3.64 -9.81
N VAL A 156 8.13 -4.00 -8.94
CA VAL A 156 7.92 -5.02 -7.91
C VAL A 156 6.77 -4.61 -6.98
N GLY A 157 6.75 -3.36 -6.53
CA GLY A 157 5.71 -2.81 -5.66
C GLY A 157 4.32 -2.88 -6.30
N MET A 158 4.20 -2.55 -7.59
CA MET A 158 2.95 -2.70 -8.33
C MET A 158 2.46 -4.15 -8.33
N VAL A 159 3.34 -5.13 -8.63
CA VAL A 159 2.96 -6.54 -8.66
C VAL A 159 2.44 -7.02 -7.31
N PHE A 160 3.16 -6.72 -6.22
CA PHE A 160 2.72 -7.08 -4.87
C PHE A 160 1.43 -6.37 -4.47
N LEU A 161 1.25 -5.11 -4.84
CA LEU A 161 0.03 -4.37 -4.54
C LEU A 161 -1.17 -4.92 -5.32
N THR A 162 -1.00 -5.26 -6.60
CA THR A 162 -2.04 -5.92 -7.41
C THR A 162 -2.41 -7.27 -6.80
N ALA A 163 -1.43 -8.09 -6.43
CA ALA A 163 -1.68 -9.37 -5.77
C ALA A 163 -2.44 -9.19 -4.45
N THR A 164 -2.07 -8.19 -3.65
CA THR A 164 -2.76 -7.84 -2.40
C THR A 164 -4.21 -7.45 -2.67
N VAL A 165 -4.48 -6.57 -3.63
CA VAL A 165 -5.85 -6.18 -4.01
C VAL A 165 -6.68 -7.38 -4.46
N LEU A 166 -6.14 -8.27 -5.28
CA LEU A 166 -6.83 -9.49 -5.70
C LEU A 166 -7.17 -10.40 -4.51
N LEU A 167 -6.22 -10.59 -3.58
CA LEU A 167 -6.45 -11.34 -2.35
C LEU A 167 -7.52 -10.71 -1.47
N MET A 168 -7.59 -9.36 -1.41
CA MET A 168 -8.65 -8.66 -0.68
C MET A 168 -10.03 -8.87 -1.32
N VAL A 169 -10.15 -8.78 -2.65
CA VAL A 169 -11.42 -9.06 -3.36
C VAL A 169 -11.88 -10.51 -3.12
N ILE A 170 -10.94 -11.46 -3.15
CA ILE A 170 -11.21 -12.86 -2.83
C ILE A 170 -11.65 -12.99 -1.37
N ALA A 171 -10.95 -12.33 -0.43
CA ALA A 171 -11.30 -12.36 0.99
C ALA A 171 -12.74 -11.87 1.19
N VAL A 172 -13.10 -10.68 0.70
CA VAL A 172 -14.47 -10.13 0.85
C VAL A 172 -15.53 -11.09 0.29
N SER A 173 -15.22 -11.80 -0.79
CA SER A 173 -16.14 -12.77 -1.42
C SER A 173 -16.40 -14.02 -0.57
N PHE A 174 -15.50 -14.36 0.35
CA PHE A 174 -15.60 -15.52 1.24
C PHE A 174 -15.80 -15.15 2.72
N LEU A 175 -15.98 -13.87 3.04
CA LEU A 175 -16.12 -13.38 4.42
C LEU A 175 -17.32 -14.04 5.11
N PRO A 176 -17.10 -14.87 6.15
CA PRO A 176 -18.20 -15.43 6.91
C PRO A 176 -18.75 -14.35 7.83
N LEU A 177 -19.88 -13.73 7.51
CA LEU A 177 -20.41 -12.65 8.34
C LEU A 177 -20.81 -13.17 9.73
N PRO A 178 -20.47 -12.44 10.80
CA PRO A 178 -20.99 -12.75 12.13
C PRO A 178 -22.52 -12.58 12.17
N GLN A 179 -23.22 -13.46 12.89
CA GLN A 179 -24.69 -13.54 13.04
C GLN A 179 -25.22 -12.77 14.25
#